data_AF-A0A1L8MQ85-F1
#
_entry.id   AF-A0A1L8MQ85-F1
#
_cell.length_a   1.000
_cell.length_b   1.000
_cell.length_c   1.000
_cell.angle_alpha   90.00
_cell.angle_beta   90.00
_cell.angle_gamma   90.00
#
_symmetry.space_group_name_H-M   'P 1'
#
loop_
_entity.id
_entity.type
_entity.pdbx_description
1 polymer ?
#
loop_
_entity_poly.entity_id
_entity_poly.type
_entity_poly.pdbx_seq_one_letter_code
_entity_poly.pdbx_strand_id
1 'polypeptide(L)'
;MEKIGKTMEKLGSENRVDSNQLVQKILADPEIAAFITQEGMTEEQIKLSLSKFNQFLLERQRYQTGDVTYIAKGYAPILVMNEGYADVSYQETKELIEAKKRAAISERINLVNLPKSYRNIQMSDFDINNASRMKALSEILDFVEQYPNPGQKGLYIYGDMGIGKSYFMAAMARELSEQKGVSTTLLHFPTFTIDVKNAISSGSVKEEIDAVKNVPVLILDDIGAEQATSWVRDEVLQVILQYRMLEELPTFFTSNYSLADLERKWANIKGNDESWQAKRVMERVRYLAREFHLEGANRR
;
A
#
# COMPACT_ATOMS: atom_id res chain seq x y z
N MET A 1 -4.05 59.53 -52.51
CA MET A 1 -4.87 58.50 -51.83
C MET A 1 -4.31 57.08 -52.05
N GLU A 2 -3.00 56.89 -52.14
CA GLU A 2 -2.37 55.58 -51.97
C GLU A 2 -1.92 55.48 -50.51
N LYS A 3 -2.60 54.74 -49.62
CA LYS A 3 -2.01 54.32 -48.31
C LYS A 3 -2.86 53.41 -47.41
N ILE A 4 -3.93 52.79 -47.91
CA ILE A 4 -4.69 51.81 -47.10
C ILE A 4 -4.53 50.38 -47.66
N GLY A 5 -4.58 50.20 -48.99
CA GLY A 5 -4.39 48.89 -49.64
C GLY A 5 -2.99 48.27 -49.46
N LYS A 6 -1.92 49.06 -49.67
CA LYS A 6 -0.52 48.58 -49.50
C LYS A 6 -0.17 48.24 -48.04
N THR A 7 -0.89 48.81 -47.07
CA THR A 7 -0.69 48.57 -45.64
C THR A 7 -1.39 47.28 -45.21
N MET A 8 -2.59 46.99 -45.76
CA MET A 8 -3.28 45.70 -45.57
C MET A 8 -2.59 44.52 -46.28
N GLU A 9 -2.00 44.73 -47.46
CA GLU A 9 -1.18 43.69 -48.11
C GLU A 9 0.10 43.38 -47.31
N LYS A 10 0.74 44.39 -46.72
CA LYS A 10 1.90 44.18 -45.84
C LYS A 10 1.53 43.42 -44.56
N LEU A 11 0.45 43.79 -43.88
CA LEU A 11 -0.07 43.09 -42.70
C LEU A 11 -0.49 41.63 -43.00
N GLY A 12 -1.06 41.37 -44.18
CA GLY A 12 -1.38 40.01 -44.64
C GLY A 12 -0.16 39.19 -45.04
N SER A 13 0.90 39.84 -45.54
CA SER A 13 2.17 39.18 -45.88
C SER A 13 3.02 38.86 -44.64
N GLU A 14 3.08 39.76 -43.65
CA GLU A 14 3.80 39.54 -42.39
C GLU A 14 3.16 38.40 -41.57
N ASN A 15 1.84 38.39 -41.43
CA ASN A 15 1.12 37.29 -40.76
C ASN A 15 1.25 35.93 -41.50
N ARG A 16 1.41 35.94 -42.84
CA ARG A 16 1.63 34.71 -43.63
C ARG A 16 3.06 34.19 -43.51
N VAL A 17 4.04 35.09 -43.46
CA VAL A 17 5.45 34.73 -43.27
C VAL A 17 5.66 34.12 -41.89
N ASP A 18 5.05 34.69 -40.85
CA ASP A 18 5.12 34.18 -39.48
C ASP A 18 4.45 32.80 -39.33
N SER A 19 3.29 32.60 -39.99
CA SER A 19 2.59 31.31 -40.03
C SER A 19 3.39 30.21 -40.75
N ASN A 20 4.02 30.51 -41.89
CA ASN A 20 4.85 29.54 -42.59
C ASN A 20 6.12 29.17 -41.82
N GLN A 21 6.74 30.12 -41.12
CA GLN A 21 7.90 29.85 -40.25
C GLN A 21 7.51 28.99 -39.05
N LEU A 22 6.34 29.25 -38.44
CA LEU A 22 5.81 28.45 -37.35
C LEU A 22 5.55 27.00 -37.78
N VAL A 23 4.94 26.79 -38.95
CA VAL A 23 4.71 25.45 -39.50
C VAL A 23 6.01 24.71 -39.75
N GLN A 24 7.00 25.36 -40.36
CA GLN A 24 8.32 24.75 -40.56
C GLN A 24 8.98 24.37 -39.23
N LYS A 25 8.88 25.23 -38.21
CA LYS A 25 9.42 24.94 -36.88
C LYS A 25 8.73 23.75 -36.20
N ILE A 26 7.41 23.63 -36.36
CA ILE A 26 6.63 22.50 -35.82
C ILE A 26 7.06 21.19 -36.50
N LEU A 27 7.12 21.18 -37.84
CA LEU A 27 7.46 19.97 -38.61
C LEU A 27 8.94 19.60 -38.53
N ALA A 28 9.82 20.55 -38.18
CA ALA A 28 11.23 20.30 -37.92
C ALA A 28 11.49 19.62 -36.57
N ASP A 29 10.49 19.52 -35.68
CA ASP A 29 10.65 18.82 -34.41
C ASP A 29 10.88 17.30 -34.65
N PRO A 30 11.94 16.71 -34.05
CA PRO A 30 12.28 15.31 -34.29
C PRO A 30 11.17 14.32 -33.91
N GLU A 31 10.40 14.61 -32.85
CA GLU A 31 9.38 13.70 -32.33
C GLU A 31 8.11 13.76 -33.18
N ILE A 32 7.75 14.94 -33.69
CA ILE A 32 6.67 15.12 -34.68
C ILE A 32 7.05 14.47 -36.02
N ALA A 33 8.26 14.70 -36.52
CA ALA A 33 8.72 14.10 -37.77
C ALA A 33 8.76 12.56 -37.70
N ALA A 34 9.19 12.01 -36.57
CA ALA A 34 9.15 10.58 -36.31
C ALA A 34 7.70 10.06 -36.28
N PHE A 35 6.78 10.75 -35.60
CA PHE A 35 5.37 10.38 -35.55
C PHE A 35 4.72 10.38 -36.94
N ILE A 36 4.94 11.42 -37.74
CA ILE A 36 4.45 11.52 -39.12
C ILE A 36 4.93 10.34 -39.97
N THR A 37 6.21 9.99 -39.83
CA THR A 37 6.83 8.89 -40.58
C THR A 37 6.28 7.53 -40.14
N GLN A 38 6.13 7.34 -38.82
CA GLN A 38 5.62 6.10 -38.23
C GLN A 38 4.17 5.83 -38.62
N GLU A 39 3.31 6.85 -38.59
CA GLU A 39 1.88 6.73 -38.91
C GLU A 39 1.60 6.86 -40.41
N GLY A 40 2.62 7.14 -41.23
CA GLY A 40 2.49 7.25 -42.69
C GLY A 40 1.53 8.36 -43.14
N MET A 41 1.52 9.50 -42.45
CA MET A 41 0.51 10.54 -42.66
C MET A 41 0.63 11.22 -44.04
N THR A 42 -0.52 11.49 -44.66
CA THR A 42 -0.57 12.29 -45.90
C THR A 42 -0.41 13.79 -45.61
N GLU A 43 -0.08 14.60 -46.63
CA GLU A 43 0.03 16.05 -46.48
C GLU A 43 -1.25 16.70 -45.93
N GLU A 44 -2.42 16.19 -46.32
CA GLU A 44 -3.71 16.68 -45.84
C GLU A 44 -3.91 16.38 -44.34
N GLN A 45 -3.56 15.17 -43.91
CA GLN A 45 -3.61 14.78 -42.50
C GLN A 45 -2.62 15.58 -41.66
N ILE A 46 -1.41 15.81 -42.16
CA ILE A 46 -0.40 16.66 -41.51
C ILE A 46 -0.96 18.08 -41.33
N LYS A 47 -1.56 18.64 -42.39
CA LYS A 47 -2.14 19.99 -42.36
C LYS A 47 -3.29 20.12 -41.36
N LEU A 48 -4.18 19.12 -41.29
CA LEU A 48 -5.26 19.05 -40.30
C LEU A 48 -4.72 18.92 -38.86
N SER A 49 -3.55 18.29 -38.71
CA SER A 49 -2.92 18.01 -37.41
C SER A 49 -2.02 19.12 -36.88
N LEU A 50 -1.73 20.17 -37.67
CA LEU A 50 -0.78 21.23 -37.31
C LEU A 50 -1.09 21.90 -35.96
N SER A 51 -2.36 22.12 -35.66
CA SER A 51 -2.79 22.70 -34.38
C SER A 51 -2.45 21.79 -33.20
N LYS A 52 -2.60 20.47 -33.38
CA LYS A 52 -2.33 19.43 -32.39
C LYS A 52 -0.83 19.20 -32.21
N PHE A 53 -0.05 19.27 -33.27
CA PHE A 53 1.42 19.29 -33.17
C PHE A 53 1.92 20.51 -32.40
N ASN A 54 1.37 21.71 -32.65
CA ASN A 54 1.73 22.89 -31.87
C ASN A 54 1.32 22.75 -30.40
N GLN A 55 0.12 22.22 -30.13
CA GLN A 55 -0.33 21.93 -28.78
C GLN A 55 0.63 20.96 -28.06
N PHE A 56 1.04 19.88 -28.73
CA PHE A 56 1.99 18.91 -28.21
C PHE A 56 3.32 19.54 -27.81
N LEU A 57 3.91 20.39 -28.67
CA LEU A 57 5.18 21.07 -28.37
C LEU A 57 5.09 21.94 -27.11
N LEU A 58 4.00 22.70 -26.96
CA LEU A 58 3.76 23.54 -25.80
C LEU A 58 3.58 22.72 -24.52
N GLU A 59 2.78 21.65 -24.57
CA GLU A 59 2.58 20.75 -23.42
C GLU A 59 3.85 19.99 -23.05
N ARG A 60 4.63 19.52 -24.04
CA ARG A 60 5.91 18.85 -23.81
C ARG A 60 6.92 19.79 -23.18
N GLN A 61 6.97 21.06 -23.61
CA GLN A 61 7.84 22.07 -23.02
C GLN A 61 7.45 22.34 -21.56
N ARG A 62 6.14 22.49 -21.27
CA ARG A 62 5.63 22.67 -19.89
C ARG A 62 6.00 21.48 -19.00
N TYR A 63 5.80 20.26 -19.51
CA TYR A 63 6.18 19.03 -18.82
C TYR A 63 7.68 18.98 -18.50
N GLN A 64 8.55 19.24 -19.48
CA GLN A 64 10.00 19.17 -19.33
C GLN A 64 10.58 20.26 -18.40
N THR A 65 9.94 21.43 -18.37
CA THR A 65 10.38 22.56 -17.53
C THR A 65 9.78 22.54 -16.12
N GLY A 66 8.86 21.62 -15.84
CA GLY A 66 8.16 21.56 -14.55
C GLY A 66 7.24 22.76 -14.32
N ASP A 67 6.67 23.32 -15.39
CA ASP A 67 5.81 24.51 -15.33
C ASP A 67 4.59 24.27 -14.41
N VAL A 68 4.32 25.21 -13.50
CA VAL A 68 3.19 25.16 -12.56
C VAL A 68 1.83 25.12 -13.25
N THR A 69 1.75 25.60 -14.49
CA THR A 69 0.54 25.60 -15.31
C THR A 69 0.29 24.26 -16.00
N TYR A 70 1.22 23.29 -15.91
CA TYR A 70 1.02 21.95 -16.46
C TYR A 70 -0.07 21.20 -15.70
N ILE A 71 -1.15 20.87 -16.40
CA ILE A 71 -2.39 20.35 -15.80
C ILE A 71 -2.29 18.85 -15.52
N ALA A 72 -1.68 18.08 -16.43
CA ALA A 72 -1.63 16.62 -16.38
C ALA A 72 -0.47 16.09 -15.52
N LYS A 73 -0.41 16.51 -14.24
CA LYS A 73 0.69 16.16 -13.33
C LYS A 73 0.92 14.64 -13.25
N GLY A 74 2.15 14.21 -13.50
CA GLY A 74 2.53 12.79 -13.51
C GLY A 74 2.22 12.04 -14.82
N TYR A 75 1.71 12.74 -15.83
CA TYR A 75 1.54 12.23 -17.18
C TYR A 75 2.49 12.95 -18.13
N ALA A 76 2.95 12.27 -19.17
CA ALA A 76 3.70 12.86 -20.27
C ALA A 76 2.75 13.02 -21.47
N PRO A 77 2.79 14.17 -22.18
CA PRO A 77 2.03 14.32 -23.40
C PRO A 77 2.65 13.42 -24.49
N ILE A 78 1.80 12.79 -25.29
CA ILE A 78 2.19 11.98 -26.45
C ILE A 78 1.29 12.32 -27.64
N LEU A 79 1.80 12.08 -28.84
CA LEU A 79 0.99 12.13 -30.06
C LEU A 79 0.34 10.77 -30.31
N VAL A 80 -0.94 10.78 -30.65
CA VAL A 80 -1.70 9.59 -31.05
C VAL A 80 -2.46 9.87 -32.32
N MET A 81 -2.64 8.85 -33.15
CA MET A 81 -3.48 8.95 -34.34
C MET A 81 -4.93 8.71 -33.96
N ASN A 82 -5.81 9.66 -34.28
CA ASN A 82 -7.24 9.59 -33.98
C ASN A 82 -8.04 9.93 -35.25
N GLU A 83 -8.78 8.96 -35.77
CA GLU A 83 -9.65 9.12 -36.96
C GLU A 83 -9.01 9.85 -38.15
N GLY A 84 -7.71 9.61 -38.40
CA GLY A 84 -7.02 10.19 -39.55
C GLY A 84 -6.29 11.51 -39.30
N TYR A 85 -6.22 12.02 -38.08
CA TYR A 85 -5.38 13.17 -37.70
C TYR A 85 -4.70 12.96 -36.34
N ALA A 86 -3.64 13.71 -36.07
CA ALA A 86 -2.91 13.62 -34.80
C ALA A 86 -3.69 14.30 -33.69
N ASP A 87 -3.67 13.71 -32.50
CA ASP A 87 -4.19 14.30 -31.28
C ASP A 87 -3.15 14.20 -30.16
N VAL A 88 -3.33 15.01 -29.11
CA VAL A 88 -2.49 14.99 -27.92
C VAL A 88 -3.17 14.15 -26.85
N SER A 89 -2.54 13.03 -26.48
CA SER A 89 -2.97 12.19 -25.36
C SER A 89 -1.93 12.26 -24.23
N TYR A 90 -2.25 11.63 -23.10
CA TYR A 90 -1.44 11.65 -21.90
C TYR A 90 -1.15 10.23 -21.43
N GLN A 91 0.13 9.88 -21.35
CA GLN A 91 0.57 8.58 -20.87
C GLN A 91 1.13 8.71 -19.46
N GLU A 92 0.83 7.72 -18.60
CA GLU A 92 1.40 7.69 -17.25
C GLU A 92 2.93 7.62 -17.31
N THR A 93 3.57 8.50 -16.54
CA THR A 93 5.02 8.48 -16.39
C THR A 93 5.46 7.27 -15.56
N LYS A 94 6.71 6.84 -15.73
CA LYS A 94 7.28 5.77 -14.89
C LYS A 94 7.22 6.15 -13.41
N GLU A 95 7.48 7.40 -13.11
CA GLU A 95 7.43 7.98 -11.76
C GLU A 95 6.02 7.89 -11.16
N LEU A 96 4.98 8.21 -11.94
CA LEU A 96 3.59 8.07 -11.50
C LEU A 96 3.20 6.61 -11.30
N ILE A 97 3.58 5.71 -12.22
CA ILE A 97 3.33 4.28 -12.10
C ILE A 97 3.99 3.72 -10.82
N GLU A 98 5.24 4.07 -10.56
CA GLU A 98 5.96 3.66 -9.35
C GLU A 98 5.37 4.28 -8.08
N ALA A 99 4.94 5.54 -8.13
CA ALA A 99 4.23 6.18 -7.02
C ALA A 99 2.90 5.48 -6.72
N LYS A 100 2.10 5.15 -7.75
CA LYS A 100 0.85 4.39 -7.61
C LYS A 100 1.11 2.99 -7.05
N LYS A 101 2.14 2.29 -7.52
CA LYS A 101 2.54 0.98 -6.97
C LYS A 101 2.89 1.08 -5.48
N ARG A 102 3.73 2.04 -5.10
CA ARG A 102 4.10 2.28 -3.68
C ARG A 102 2.90 2.65 -2.82
N ALA A 103 2.00 3.49 -3.32
CA ALA A 103 0.77 3.84 -2.60
C ALA A 103 -0.12 2.61 -2.41
N ALA A 104 -0.33 1.82 -3.45
CA ALA A 104 -1.13 0.58 -3.38
C ALA A 104 -0.53 -0.42 -2.37
N ILE A 105 0.80 -0.54 -2.30
CA ILE A 105 1.48 -1.38 -1.30
C ILE A 105 1.10 -0.92 0.12
N SER A 106 1.21 0.39 0.37
CA SER A 106 0.92 0.97 1.68
C SER A 106 -0.56 0.92 2.05
N GLU A 107 -1.47 0.99 1.06
CA GLU A 107 -2.93 0.98 1.27
C GLU A 107 -3.45 -0.40 1.66
N ARG A 108 -2.81 -1.48 1.19
CA ARG A 108 -3.13 -2.86 1.60
C ARG A 108 -2.77 -3.17 3.05
N ILE A 109 -1.99 -2.31 3.71
CA ILE A 109 -1.63 -2.44 5.12
C ILE A 109 -2.61 -1.62 5.96
N ASN A 110 -3.60 -2.34 6.49
CA ASN A 110 -4.61 -1.79 7.38
C ASN A 110 -4.04 -1.72 8.80
N LEU A 111 -4.14 -0.54 9.42
CA LEU A 111 -3.66 -0.31 10.78
C LEU A 111 -4.87 0.02 11.67
N VAL A 112 -5.07 -0.76 12.71
CA VAL A 112 -6.09 -0.55 13.75
C VAL A 112 -5.37 -0.18 15.03
N ASN A 113 -5.58 1.04 15.50
CA ASN A 113 -4.97 1.58 16.73
C ASN A 113 -3.43 1.56 16.75
N LEU A 114 -2.80 1.66 15.58
CA LEU A 114 -1.34 1.72 15.42
C LEU A 114 -0.92 2.99 14.65
N PRO A 115 0.29 3.53 14.91
CA PRO A 115 0.82 4.70 14.20
C PRO A 115 0.98 4.46 12.69
N LYS A 116 0.69 5.48 11.87
CA LYS A 116 0.82 5.40 10.40
C LYS A 116 2.22 5.02 9.92
N SER A 117 3.27 5.26 10.72
CA SER A 117 4.65 4.89 10.42
C SER A 117 4.82 3.38 10.16
N TYR A 118 3.96 2.53 10.73
CA TYR A 118 4.03 1.08 10.54
C TYR A 118 3.86 0.64 9.08
N ARG A 119 3.20 1.44 8.24
CA ARG A 119 3.07 1.15 6.79
C ARG A 119 4.40 1.22 6.04
N ASN A 120 5.37 1.94 6.59
CA ASN A 120 6.62 2.25 5.91
C ASN A 120 7.79 1.38 6.35
N ILE A 121 7.59 0.49 7.33
CA ILE A 121 8.63 -0.39 7.86
C ILE A 121 8.99 -1.44 6.80
N GLN A 122 10.28 -1.61 6.53
CA GLN A 122 10.84 -2.52 5.53
C GLN A 122 11.75 -3.55 6.18
N MET A 123 11.92 -4.72 5.55
CA MET A 123 12.85 -5.76 6.03
C MET A 123 14.30 -5.27 6.14
N SER A 124 14.69 -4.31 5.30
CA SER A 124 16.01 -3.67 5.35
C SER A 124 16.24 -2.77 6.57
N ASP A 125 15.19 -2.39 7.30
CA ASP A 125 15.30 -1.58 8.52
C ASP A 125 15.74 -2.39 9.75
N PHE A 126 15.86 -3.72 9.62
CA PHE A 126 16.18 -4.62 10.73
C PHE A 126 17.66 -4.97 10.76
N ASP A 127 18.34 -4.63 11.86
CA ASP A 127 19.67 -5.20 12.09
C ASP A 127 19.54 -6.68 12.45
N ILE A 128 20.18 -7.52 11.65
CA ILE A 128 20.34 -8.95 11.92
C ILE A 128 21.58 -9.10 12.81
N ASN A 129 21.45 -8.68 14.06
CA ASN A 129 22.56 -8.63 15.02
C ASN A 129 22.65 -9.86 15.94
N ASN A 130 21.71 -10.79 15.84
CA ASN A 130 21.72 -12.04 16.60
C ASN A 130 21.00 -13.18 15.85
N ALA A 131 21.23 -14.42 16.30
CA ALA A 131 20.68 -15.62 15.68
C ALA A 131 19.14 -15.70 15.77
N SER A 132 18.55 -15.22 16.87
CA SER A 132 17.09 -15.20 17.05
C SER A 132 16.42 -14.31 16.00
N ARG A 133 16.90 -13.09 15.78
CA ARG A 133 16.40 -12.17 14.74
C ARG A 133 16.59 -12.72 13.33
N MET A 134 17.73 -13.34 13.06
CA MET A 134 17.99 -13.98 11.77
C MET A 134 16.98 -15.10 11.48
N LYS A 135 16.71 -15.95 12.48
CA LYS A 135 15.75 -17.04 12.35
C LYS A 135 14.31 -16.52 12.25
N ALA A 136 13.95 -15.48 13.01
CA ALA A 136 12.64 -14.83 12.89
C ALA A 136 12.42 -14.27 11.48
N LEU A 137 13.43 -13.63 10.91
CA LEU A 137 13.38 -13.12 9.54
C LEU A 137 13.24 -14.26 8.53
N SER A 138 13.98 -15.35 8.69
CA SER A 138 13.84 -16.54 7.84
C SER A 138 12.42 -17.08 7.85
N GLU A 139 11.84 -17.32 9.03
CA GLU A 139 10.48 -17.88 9.16
C GLU A 139 9.42 -16.94 8.54
N ILE A 140 9.62 -15.63 8.67
CA ILE A 140 8.76 -14.62 8.05
C ILE A 140 8.90 -14.65 6.51
N LEU A 141 10.12 -14.68 5.98
CA LEU A 141 10.36 -14.72 4.54
C LEU A 141 9.82 -16.03 3.93
N ASP A 142 10.05 -17.16 4.60
CA ASP A 142 9.51 -18.46 4.21
C ASP A 142 7.97 -18.41 4.18
N PHE A 143 7.36 -17.74 5.17
CA PHE A 143 5.91 -17.54 5.17
C PHE A 143 5.46 -16.75 3.94
N VAL A 144 6.10 -15.61 3.67
CA VAL A 144 5.75 -14.73 2.54
C VAL A 144 5.92 -15.48 1.22
N GLU A 145 7.01 -16.19 1.03
CA GLU A 145 7.31 -16.92 -0.21
C GLU A 145 6.24 -17.97 -0.50
N GLN A 146 5.84 -18.73 0.52
CA GLN A 146 4.88 -19.83 0.40
C GLN A 146 3.41 -19.37 0.37
N TYR A 147 3.12 -18.10 0.68
CA TYR A 147 1.74 -17.62 0.72
C TYR A 147 1.10 -17.54 -0.69
N PRO A 148 -0.16 -17.99 -0.86
CA PRO A 148 -1.00 -18.71 0.11
C PRO A 148 -0.71 -20.22 0.08
N ASN A 149 -0.59 -20.84 1.25
CA ASN A 149 -0.49 -22.29 1.39
C ASN A 149 -1.51 -22.81 2.41
N PRO A 150 -2.37 -23.79 2.07
CA PRO A 150 -3.33 -24.36 3.03
C PRO A 150 -2.66 -24.87 4.30
N GLY A 151 -3.26 -24.57 5.46
CA GLY A 151 -2.71 -24.95 6.77
C GLY A 151 -1.41 -24.23 7.16
N GLN A 152 -0.98 -23.20 6.41
CA GLN A 152 0.18 -22.39 6.74
C GLN A 152 -0.06 -21.63 8.05
N LYS A 153 0.74 -21.94 9.07
CA LYS A 153 0.65 -21.29 10.38
C LYS A 153 1.35 -19.95 10.36
N GLY A 154 0.81 -18.99 11.11
CA GLY A 154 1.51 -17.76 11.41
C GLY A 154 2.58 -17.95 12.50
N LEU A 155 3.11 -16.83 12.99
CA LEU A 155 4.08 -16.79 14.09
C LEU A 155 3.49 -16.09 15.31
N TYR A 156 3.75 -16.67 16.48
CA TYR A 156 3.57 -16.06 17.79
C TYR A 156 4.95 -15.63 18.27
N ILE A 157 5.25 -14.34 18.14
CA ILE A 157 6.54 -13.80 18.55
C ILE A 157 6.43 -13.23 19.97
N TYR A 158 7.24 -13.75 20.89
CA TYR A 158 7.34 -13.20 22.23
C TYR A 158 8.77 -12.83 22.61
N GLY A 159 8.91 -12.02 23.66
CA GLY A 159 10.19 -11.57 24.19
C GLY A 159 10.03 -10.22 24.89
N ASP A 160 11.14 -9.62 25.28
CA ASP A 160 11.15 -8.37 26.05
C ASP A 160 10.49 -7.19 25.32
N MET A 161 10.06 -6.20 26.10
CA MET A 161 9.48 -4.97 25.56
C MET A 161 10.54 -4.17 24.79
N GLY A 162 10.15 -3.60 23.64
CA GLY A 162 11.01 -2.68 22.88
C GLY A 162 12.08 -3.33 21.98
N ILE A 163 12.09 -4.66 21.86
CA ILE A 163 13.03 -5.38 20.98
C ILE A 163 12.61 -5.40 19.50
N GLY A 164 11.42 -4.88 19.16
CA GLY A 164 10.95 -4.73 17.78
C GLY A 164 10.03 -5.83 17.23
N LYS A 165 9.31 -6.58 18.09
CA LYS A 165 8.34 -7.62 17.67
C LYS A 165 7.28 -7.09 16.69
N SER A 166 6.63 -5.98 17.05
CA SER A 166 5.60 -5.33 16.21
C SER A 166 6.17 -4.81 14.91
N TYR A 167 7.43 -4.37 14.92
CA TYR A 167 8.13 -3.92 13.72
C TYR A 167 8.32 -5.10 12.75
N PHE A 168 8.77 -6.27 13.23
CA PHE A 168 8.90 -7.47 12.38
C PHE A 168 7.59 -7.83 11.67
N MET A 169 6.48 -7.74 12.39
CA MET A 169 5.16 -7.99 11.82
C MET A 169 4.75 -6.95 10.76
N ALA A 170 5.10 -5.67 10.97
CA ALA A 170 4.88 -4.62 9.99
C ALA A 170 5.71 -4.80 8.71
N ALA A 171 6.97 -5.23 8.86
CA ALA A 171 7.84 -5.54 7.73
C ALA A 171 7.30 -6.71 6.91
N MET A 172 6.83 -7.77 7.58
CA MET A 172 6.17 -8.90 6.92
C MET A 172 4.93 -8.46 6.14
N ALA A 173 4.08 -7.63 6.76
CA ALA A 173 2.87 -7.12 6.12
C ALA A 173 3.19 -6.34 4.84
N ARG A 174 4.29 -5.56 4.86
CA ARG A 174 4.80 -4.87 3.69
C ARG A 174 5.28 -5.85 2.63
N GLU A 175 6.08 -6.84 2.99
CA GLU A 175 6.59 -7.85 2.06
C GLU A 175 5.45 -8.65 1.39
N LEU A 176 4.41 -9.03 2.15
CA LEU A 176 3.19 -9.64 1.60
C LEU A 176 2.48 -8.74 0.60
N SER A 177 2.39 -7.45 0.91
CA SER A 177 1.76 -6.46 0.03
C SER A 177 2.57 -6.24 -1.25
N GLU A 178 3.90 -6.21 -1.15
CA GLU A 178 4.83 -6.01 -2.26
C GLU A 178 4.91 -7.22 -3.18
N GLN A 179 5.12 -8.42 -2.62
CA GLN A 179 5.36 -9.64 -3.41
C GLN A 179 4.08 -10.35 -3.83
N LYS A 180 3.03 -10.34 -2.98
CA LYS A 180 1.81 -11.12 -3.20
C LYS A 180 0.58 -10.26 -3.47
N GLY A 181 0.66 -8.94 -3.25
CA GLY A 181 -0.50 -8.04 -3.40
C GLY A 181 -1.61 -8.28 -2.38
N VAL A 182 -1.27 -8.83 -1.21
CA VAL A 182 -2.22 -9.28 -0.19
C VAL A 182 -2.42 -8.21 0.88
N SER A 183 -3.67 -8.00 1.29
CA SER A 183 -4.01 -7.09 2.38
C SER A 183 -3.76 -7.73 3.75
N THR A 184 -3.13 -6.97 4.63
CA THR A 184 -2.81 -7.38 6.00
C THR A 184 -3.36 -6.35 6.97
N THR A 185 -3.99 -6.81 8.06
CA THR A 185 -4.45 -5.95 9.15
C THR A 185 -3.56 -6.13 10.36
N LEU A 186 -2.92 -5.04 10.79
CA LEU A 186 -2.20 -4.97 12.05
C LEU A 186 -3.08 -4.26 13.07
N LEU A 187 -3.29 -4.91 14.20
CA LEU A 187 -4.20 -4.45 15.22
C LEU A 187 -3.49 -4.42 16.56
N HIS A 188 -3.48 -3.26 17.22
CA HIS A 188 -3.05 -3.16 18.60
C HIS A 188 -4.15 -3.72 19.52
N PHE A 189 -3.93 -4.94 20.04
CA PHE A 189 -4.95 -5.71 20.73
C PHE A 189 -5.45 -5.01 22.01
N PRO A 190 -4.61 -4.43 22.88
CA PRO A 190 -5.09 -3.76 24.08
C PRO A 190 -6.08 -2.63 23.79
N THR A 191 -5.78 -1.74 22.84
CA THR A 191 -6.70 -0.62 22.50
C THR A 191 -7.97 -1.13 21.85
N PHE A 192 -7.86 -2.11 20.94
CA PHE A 192 -9.04 -2.70 20.29
C PHE A 192 -10.04 -3.27 21.30
N THR A 193 -9.56 -3.95 22.36
CA THR A 193 -10.46 -4.50 23.38
C THR A 193 -11.24 -3.43 24.14
N ILE A 194 -10.67 -2.23 24.29
CA ILE A 194 -11.36 -1.08 24.89
C ILE A 194 -12.43 -0.56 23.93
N ASP A 195 -12.11 -0.43 22.64
CA ASP A 195 -13.06 0.03 21.63
C ASP A 195 -14.26 -0.91 21.50
N VAL A 196 -13.99 -2.22 21.44
CA VAL A 196 -15.04 -3.26 21.39
C VAL A 196 -15.91 -3.22 22.64
N LYS A 197 -15.32 -2.96 23.82
CA LYS A 197 -16.10 -2.79 25.05
C LYS A 197 -16.99 -1.54 25.02
N ASN A 198 -16.50 -0.43 24.46
CA ASN A 198 -17.28 0.80 24.30
C ASN A 198 -18.43 0.61 23.29
N ALA A 199 -18.19 -0.20 22.25
CA ALA A 199 -19.17 -0.55 21.22
C ALA A 199 -20.37 -1.39 21.76
N ILE A 200 -20.28 -1.93 22.98
CA ILE A 200 -21.42 -2.59 23.65
C ILE A 200 -22.60 -1.62 23.77
N SER A 201 -22.32 -0.38 24.15
CA SER A 201 -23.34 0.65 24.38
C SER A 201 -24.04 1.09 23.09
N SER A 202 -23.35 1.04 21.95
CA SER A 202 -23.88 1.38 20.62
C SER A 202 -24.45 0.18 19.88
N GLY A 203 -24.30 -1.04 20.39
CA GLY A 203 -24.74 -2.27 19.73
C GLY A 203 -23.92 -2.68 18.51
N SER A 204 -22.74 -2.08 18.29
CA SER A 204 -21.88 -2.29 17.11
C SER A 204 -20.72 -3.28 17.33
N VAL A 205 -20.69 -3.98 18.47
CA VAL A 205 -19.65 -4.97 18.82
C VAL A 205 -19.39 -5.97 17.69
N LYS A 206 -20.46 -6.48 17.07
CA LYS A 206 -20.36 -7.47 16.00
C LYS A 206 -19.63 -6.91 14.78
N GLU A 207 -19.88 -5.65 14.43
CA GLU A 207 -19.28 -5.00 13.26
C GLU A 207 -17.77 -4.82 13.45
N GLU A 208 -17.34 -4.42 14.66
CA GLU A 208 -15.92 -4.30 15.01
C GLU A 208 -15.18 -5.65 14.93
N ILE A 209 -15.82 -6.72 15.41
CA ILE A 209 -15.26 -8.07 15.33
C ILE A 209 -15.25 -8.59 13.88
N ASP A 210 -16.34 -8.36 13.13
CA ASP A 210 -16.48 -8.81 11.75
C ASP A 210 -15.47 -8.11 10.83
N ALA A 211 -15.13 -6.84 11.11
CA ALA A 211 -14.14 -6.07 10.36
C ALA A 211 -12.70 -6.63 10.46
N VAL A 212 -12.40 -7.39 11.53
CA VAL A 212 -11.04 -7.92 11.76
C VAL A 212 -10.96 -9.43 11.57
N LYS A 213 -12.04 -10.18 11.78
CA LYS A 213 -11.97 -11.66 11.74
C LYS A 213 -11.80 -12.22 10.34
N ASN A 214 -12.33 -11.55 9.31
CA ASN A 214 -12.36 -12.05 7.92
C ASN A 214 -11.22 -11.55 7.03
N VAL A 215 -10.31 -10.74 7.57
CA VAL A 215 -9.20 -10.17 6.79
C VAL A 215 -8.23 -11.27 6.34
N PRO A 216 -7.57 -11.14 5.17
CA PRO A 216 -6.72 -12.22 4.64
C PRO A 216 -5.60 -12.63 5.61
N VAL A 217 -4.87 -11.64 6.13
CA VAL A 217 -3.83 -11.85 7.15
C VAL A 217 -4.07 -10.88 8.31
N LEU A 218 -4.11 -11.42 9.53
CA LEU A 218 -4.33 -10.67 10.76
C LEU A 218 -3.11 -10.77 11.67
N ILE A 219 -2.65 -9.64 12.16
CA ILE A 219 -1.61 -9.54 13.19
C ILE A 219 -2.25 -8.92 14.44
N LEU A 220 -2.27 -9.69 15.53
CA LEU A 220 -2.70 -9.26 16.86
C LEU A 220 -1.46 -8.83 17.67
N ASP A 221 -1.25 -7.52 17.74
CA ASP A 221 -0.08 -6.93 18.38
C ASP A 221 -0.29 -6.72 19.89
N ASP A 222 0.74 -7.07 20.66
CA ASP A 222 0.87 -6.94 22.12
C ASP A 222 -0.24 -7.66 22.92
N ILE A 223 -0.56 -8.89 22.52
CA ILE A 223 -1.53 -9.73 23.21
C ILE A 223 -1.04 -10.07 24.63
N GLY A 224 -1.92 -9.93 25.61
CA GLY A 224 -1.62 -10.09 27.03
C GLY A 224 -1.26 -8.80 27.75
N ALA A 225 -1.10 -7.66 27.06
CA ALA A 225 -0.93 -6.35 27.69
C ALA A 225 -2.27 -5.68 28.10
N GLU A 226 -3.39 -6.20 27.61
CA GLU A 226 -4.74 -5.74 27.97
C GLU A 226 -5.11 -6.07 29.43
N GLN A 227 -6.17 -5.44 29.91
CA GLN A 227 -6.80 -5.90 31.15
C GLN A 227 -7.44 -7.26 30.92
N ALA A 228 -6.86 -8.30 31.53
CA ALA A 228 -7.40 -9.65 31.46
C ALA A 228 -8.82 -9.69 32.05
N THR A 229 -9.80 -9.92 31.17
CA THR A 229 -11.20 -10.15 31.54
C THR A 229 -11.72 -11.35 30.77
N SER A 230 -12.56 -12.15 31.42
CA SER A 230 -13.17 -13.34 30.82
C SER A 230 -13.96 -12.98 29.56
N TRP A 231 -14.62 -11.81 29.55
CA TRP A 231 -15.36 -11.29 28.40
C TRP A 231 -14.47 -11.06 27.16
N VAL A 232 -13.35 -10.33 27.31
CA VAL A 232 -12.41 -10.10 26.20
C VAL A 232 -11.85 -11.43 25.67
N ARG A 233 -11.51 -12.35 26.57
CA ARG A 233 -10.95 -13.65 26.22
C ARG A 233 -11.97 -14.52 25.45
N ASP A 234 -13.17 -14.67 26.01
CA ASP A 234 -14.13 -15.69 25.60
C ASP A 234 -15.13 -15.20 24.53
N GLU A 235 -15.49 -13.92 24.54
CA GLU A 235 -16.50 -13.36 23.63
C GLU A 235 -15.89 -12.57 22.47
N VAL A 236 -14.68 -12.02 22.63
CA VAL A 236 -14.01 -11.27 21.57
C VAL A 236 -12.93 -12.13 20.91
N LEU A 237 -11.87 -12.45 21.65
CA LEU A 237 -10.70 -13.15 21.09
C LEU A 237 -11.07 -14.55 20.60
N GLN A 238 -11.75 -15.35 21.42
CA GLN A 238 -12.11 -16.71 21.03
C GLN A 238 -12.98 -16.76 19.76
N VAL A 239 -13.89 -15.79 19.58
CA VAL A 239 -14.75 -15.69 18.38
C VAL A 239 -13.93 -15.39 17.13
N ILE A 240 -12.99 -14.44 17.22
CA ILE A 240 -12.06 -14.11 16.13
C ILE A 240 -11.24 -15.35 15.76
N LEU A 241 -10.58 -15.97 16.75
CA LEU A 241 -9.70 -17.12 16.50
C LEU A 241 -10.47 -18.32 15.95
N GLN A 242 -11.68 -18.59 16.46
CA GLN A 242 -12.52 -19.69 15.99
C GLN A 242 -12.86 -19.54 14.51
N TYR A 243 -13.27 -18.35 14.09
CA TYR A 243 -13.59 -18.09 12.68
C TYR A 243 -12.35 -18.31 11.79
N ARG A 244 -11.21 -17.75 12.20
CA ARG A 244 -9.96 -17.83 11.42
C ARG A 244 -9.42 -19.26 11.31
N MET A 245 -9.66 -20.11 12.31
CA MET A 245 -9.34 -21.53 12.23
C MET A 245 -10.19 -22.27 11.20
N LEU A 246 -11.49 -21.99 11.16
CA LEU A 246 -12.43 -22.66 10.24
C LEU A 246 -12.19 -22.24 8.79
N GLU A 247 -11.86 -20.96 8.57
CA GLU A 247 -11.57 -20.39 7.26
C GLU A 247 -10.08 -20.48 6.88
N GLU A 248 -9.26 -21.15 7.70
CA GLU A 248 -7.81 -21.32 7.50
C GLU A 248 -7.04 -20.00 7.22
N LEU A 249 -7.44 -18.92 7.90
CA LEU A 249 -6.86 -17.59 7.69
C LEU A 249 -5.61 -17.37 8.57
N PRO A 250 -4.43 -17.07 7.97
CA PRO A 250 -3.20 -16.90 8.73
C PRO A 250 -3.30 -15.81 9.79
N THR A 251 -2.85 -16.13 11.01
CA THR A 251 -2.95 -15.25 12.16
C THR A 251 -1.62 -15.20 12.89
N PHE A 252 -1.16 -13.99 13.15
CA PHE A 252 0.11 -13.68 13.80
C PHE A 252 -0.13 -12.96 15.11
N PHE A 253 0.83 -13.10 16.01
CA PHE A 253 0.72 -12.54 17.35
C PHE A 253 2.06 -11.97 17.77
N THR A 254 2.03 -10.88 18.54
CA THR A 254 3.18 -10.45 19.34
C THR A 254 2.80 -10.38 20.81
N SER A 255 3.71 -10.74 21.71
CA SER A 255 3.46 -10.68 23.15
C SER A 255 4.74 -10.39 23.95
N ASN A 256 4.57 -9.95 25.20
CA ASN A 256 5.66 -9.94 26.18
C ASN A 256 5.73 -11.26 26.97
N TYR A 257 4.81 -12.20 26.73
CA TYR A 257 4.70 -13.47 27.43
C TYR A 257 4.92 -14.63 26.47
N SER A 258 5.49 -15.74 26.95
CA SER A 258 5.38 -17.01 26.24
C SER A 258 3.92 -17.47 26.22
N LEU A 259 3.57 -18.43 25.36
CA LEU A 259 2.24 -19.04 25.36
C LEU A 259 1.91 -19.64 26.73
N ALA A 260 2.89 -20.26 27.39
CA ALA A 260 2.70 -20.84 28.71
C ALA A 260 2.43 -19.78 29.79
N ASP A 261 3.16 -18.67 29.76
CA ASP A 261 2.98 -17.58 30.72
C ASP A 261 1.69 -16.80 30.48
N LEU A 262 1.30 -16.61 29.22
CA LEU A 262 0.02 -16.00 28.84
C LEU A 262 -1.15 -16.87 29.29
N GLU A 263 -1.08 -18.19 29.10
CA GLU A 263 -2.11 -19.12 29.59
C GLU A 263 -2.28 -19.03 31.11
N ARG A 264 -1.17 -19.04 31.86
CA ARG A 264 -1.19 -18.88 33.33
C ARG A 264 -1.80 -17.55 33.75
N LYS A 265 -1.44 -16.47 33.05
CA LYS A 265 -1.99 -15.13 33.31
C LYS A 265 -3.51 -15.10 33.12
N TRP A 266 -4.02 -15.70 32.05
CA TRP A 266 -5.46 -15.74 31.78
C TRP A 266 -6.23 -16.81 32.55
N ALA A 267 -5.56 -17.79 33.15
CA ALA A 267 -6.19 -18.78 34.03
C ALA A 267 -6.59 -18.18 35.39
N ASN A 268 -5.93 -17.10 35.82
CA ASN A 268 -6.20 -16.44 37.10
C ASN A 268 -6.70 -15.01 36.89
N ILE A 269 -8.00 -14.88 36.63
CA ILE A 269 -8.67 -13.58 36.47
C ILE A 269 -9.44 -13.29 37.76
N LYS A 270 -9.02 -12.26 38.49
CA LYS A 270 -9.68 -11.77 39.73
C LYS A 270 -9.87 -12.85 40.81
N GLY A 271 -8.98 -13.84 40.88
CA GLY A 271 -9.02 -14.89 41.91
C GLY A 271 -9.97 -16.05 41.62
N ASN A 272 -10.65 -16.06 40.46
CA ASN A 272 -11.37 -17.23 39.97
C ASN A 272 -10.42 -18.12 39.17
N ASP A 273 -10.52 -19.44 39.37
CA ASP A 273 -9.86 -20.43 38.52
C ASP A 273 -10.63 -20.57 37.20
N GLU A 274 -10.05 -20.03 36.13
CA GLU A 274 -10.56 -20.12 34.77
C GLU A 274 -9.60 -20.90 33.85
N SER A 275 -8.88 -21.86 34.42
CA SER A 275 -7.87 -22.66 33.71
C SER A 275 -8.40 -23.31 32.43
N TRP A 276 -9.63 -23.82 32.44
CA TRP A 276 -10.23 -24.47 31.26
C TRP A 276 -10.52 -23.50 30.13
N GLN A 277 -10.98 -22.30 30.45
CA GLN A 277 -11.29 -21.25 29.51
C GLN A 277 -10.00 -20.67 28.91
N ALA A 278 -9.00 -20.41 29.76
CA ALA A 278 -7.66 -20.02 29.32
C ALA A 278 -7.04 -21.06 28.38
N LYS A 279 -7.05 -22.34 28.76
CA LYS A 279 -6.55 -23.42 27.92
C LYS A 279 -7.27 -23.48 26.57
N ARG A 280 -8.60 -23.33 26.56
CA ARG A 280 -9.41 -23.34 25.34
C ARG A 280 -9.00 -22.25 24.35
N VAL A 281 -8.77 -21.02 24.79
CA VAL A 281 -8.34 -19.95 23.87
C VAL A 281 -6.90 -20.16 23.43
N MET A 282 -6.02 -20.62 24.32
CA MET A 282 -4.61 -20.82 24.02
C MET A 282 -4.35 -21.99 23.05
N GLU A 283 -5.17 -23.04 23.08
CA GLU A 283 -5.13 -24.10 22.06
C GLU A 283 -5.42 -23.56 20.65
N ARG A 284 -6.26 -22.52 20.52
CA ARG A 284 -6.51 -21.88 19.23
C ARG A 284 -5.32 -21.05 18.76
N VAL A 285 -4.68 -20.33 19.69
CA VAL A 285 -3.42 -19.62 19.40
C VAL A 285 -2.34 -20.60 18.92
N ARG A 286 -2.16 -21.74 19.61
CA ARG A 286 -1.23 -22.82 19.22
C ARG A 286 -1.57 -23.48 17.89
N TYR A 287 -2.87 -23.58 17.58
CA TYR A 287 -3.30 -24.08 16.29
C TYR A 287 -2.87 -23.12 15.16
N LEU A 288 -3.16 -21.83 15.32
CA LEU A 288 -2.95 -20.81 14.29
C LEU A 288 -1.49 -20.40 14.11
N ALA A 289 -0.67 -20.45 15.16
CA ALA A 289 0.67 -19.89 15.15
C ALA A 289 1.70 -20.79 15.84
N ARG A 290 2.95 -20.73 15.34
CA ARG A 290 4.12 -21.34 15.97
C ARG A 290 4.79 -20.34 16.90
N GLU A 291 5.14 -20.79 18.09
CA GLU A 291 5.82 -19.96 19.09
C GLU A 291 7.28 -19.71 18.72
N PHE A 292 7.71 -18.45 18.83
CA PHE A 292 9.06 -18.01 18.54
C PHE A 292 9.54 -16.99 19.58
N HIS A 293 10.67 -17.27 20.24
CA HIS A 293 11.30 -16.34 21.17
C HIS A 293 12.22 -15.38 20.42
N LEU A 294 11.84 -14.11 20.35
CA LEU A 294 12.67 -13.04 19.82
C LEU A 294 13.53 -12.46 20.93
N GLU A 295 14.84 -12.44 20.71
CA GLU A 295 15.82 -11.86 21.62
C GLU A 295 16.43 -10.60 21.01
N GLY A 296 16.81 -9.65 21.85
CA GLY A 296 17.49 -8.43 21.41
C GLY A 296 17.55 -7.35 22.48
N ALA A 297 18.34 -6.32 22.22
CA ALA A 297 18.36 -5.13 23.06
C ALA A 297 17.07 -4.32 22.88
N ASN A 298 16.63 -3.64 23.95
CA ASN A 298 15.58 -2.65 23.86
C ASN A 298 16.06 -1.47 22.98
N ARG A 299 15.20 -1.03 22.06
CA ARG A 299 15.49 0.02 21.05
C ARG A 299 14.64 1.28 21.25
N ARG A 300 14.01 1.43 22.41
CA ARG A 300 13.28 2.64 22.81
C ARG A 300 14.12 3.50 23.74
#